data_AF-A0A1J0GCP2-F1
#
_entry.id   AF-A0A1J0GCP2-F1
#
_cell.length_a   1.000
_cell.length_b   1.000
_cell.length_c   1.000
_cell.angle_alpha   90.00
_cell.angle_beta   90.00
_cell.angle_gamma   90.00
#
_symmetry.space_group_name_H-M   'P 1'
#
loop_
_entity.id
_entity.type
_entity.pdbx_description
1 polymer ?
#
loop_
_entity_poly.entity_id
_entity_poly.type
_entity_poly.pdbx_seq_one_letter_code
_entity_poly.pdbx_strand_id
1 'polypeptide(L)'
;MKKVMLILLVVVFTSIVVIVIKNSIIQNEYPHLNENIYGFLQDKGKRTDVYNTSVKLNKGSSKNTCVYFLSEVLRKNNFNVPLETSNTEQMISLLSHKGFKKQSNYKKLMPGDICFTTDANGQQSGFPTHTYVFMKWVKEGSYDYAYICDNQAKDYKGKIYHTRNINITVKSNGLAKDPFAFFMR
;
A
#
# COMPACT_ATOMS: atom_id res chain seq x y z
N MET A 1 -49.60 -5.80 -3.17
CA MET A 1 -48.53 -4.92 -3.72
C MET A 1 -47.88 -4.03 -2.65
N LYS A 2 -48.62 -3.16 -1.93
CA LYS A 2 -48.03 -2.24 -0.91
C LYS A 2 -47.24 -2.93 0.23
N LYS A 3 -47.74 -4.06 0.77
CA LYS A 3 -47.05 -4.82 1.83
C LYS A 3 -45.72 -5.43 1.36
N VAL A 4 -45.67 -5.94 0.13
CA VAL A 4 -44.46 -6.53 -0.47
C VAL A 4 -43.39 -5.45 -0.71
N MET A 5 -43.81 -4.26 -1.19
CA MET A 5 -42.92 -3.12 -1.38
C MET A 5 -42.34 -2.59 -0.06
N LEU A 6 -43.13 -2.57 1.01
CA LEU A 6 -42.69 -2.17 2.35
C LEU A 6 -41.65 -3.16 2.92
N ILE A 7 -41.88 -4.47 2.77
CA ILE A 7 -40.94 -5.51 3.19
C ILE A 7 -39.61 -5.37 2.44
N LEU A 8 -39.64 -5.17 1.12
CA LEU A 8 -38.46 -4.91 0.30
C LEU A 8 -37.67 -3.69 0.77
N LEU A 9 -38.36 -2.57 1.05
CA LEU A 9 -37.73 -1.35 1.56
C LEU A 9 -37.04 -1.56 2.92
N VAL A 10 -37.70 -2.28 3.84
CA VAL A 10 -37.12 -2.60 5.15
C VAL A 10 -35.88 -3.48 4.99
N VAL A 11 -35.92 -4.53 4.16
CA VAL A 11 -34.78 -5.42 3.92
C VAL A 11 -33.59 -4.66 3.30
N VAL A 12 -33.84 -3.79 2.32
CA VAL A 12 -32.79 -2.95 1.72
C VAL A 12 -32.20 -2.01 2.76
N PHE A 13 -33.03 -1.34 3.55
CA PHE A 13 -32.58 -0.43 4.59
C PHE A 13 -31.74 -1.14 5.66
N THR A 14 -32.20 -2.29 6.17
CA THR A 14 -31.44 -3.08 7.15
C THR A 14 -30.10 -3.55 6.58
N SER A 15 -30.06 -3.93 5.30
CA SER A 15 -28.82 -4.35 4.63
C SER A 15 -27.82 -3.19 4.53
N ILE A 16 -28.29 -2.00 4.19
CA ILE A 16 -27.46 -0.78 4.14
C ILE A 16 -26.91 -0.46 5.53
N VAL A 17 -27.74 -0.51 6.58
CA VAL A 17 -27.32 -0.25 7.96
C VAL A 17 -26.24 -1.24 8.40
N VAL A 18 -26.40 -2.53 8.12
CA VAL A 18 -25.39 -3.55 8.41
C VAL A 18 -24.07 -3.27 7.69
N ILE A 19 -24.12 -2.88 6.42
CA ILE A 19 -22.92 -2.51 5.64
C ILE A 19 -22.21 -1.30 6.26
N VAL A 20 -22.96 -0.27 6.65
CA VAL A 20 -22.39 0.94 7.28
C VAL A 20 -21.74 0.62 8.62
N ILE A 21 -22.40 -0.18 9.47
CA ILE A 21 -21.85 -0.60 10.77
C ILE A 21 -20.58 -1.42 10.56
N LYS A 22 -20.60 -2.41 9.65
CA LYS A 22 -19.44 -3.24 9.35
C LYS A 22 -18.25 -2.40 8.86
N ASN A 23 -18.49 -1.46 7.95
CA ASN A 23 -17.44 -0.56 7.47
C ASN A 23 -16.86 0.32 8.59
N SER A 24 -17.70 0.81 9.50
CA SER A 24 -17.25 1.60 10.66
C SER A 24 -16.40 0.78 11.63
N ILE A 25 -16.80 -0.46 11.93
CA ILE A 25 -16.01 -1.36 12.80
C ILE A 25 -14.65 -1.66 12.18
N ILE A 26 -14.62 -1.97 10.88
CA ILE A 26 -13.38 -2.27 10.16
C ILE A 26 -12.43 -1.06 10.16
N GLN A 27 -12.94 0.15 9.90
CA GLN A 27 -12.11 1.36 9.95
C GLN A 27 -11.51 1.64 11.34
N ASN A 28 -12.19 1.21 12.41
CA ASN A 28 -11.70 1.36 13.78
C ASN A 28 -10.74 0.24 14.22
N GLU A 29 -10.52 -0.81 13.43
CA GLU A 29 -9.58 -1.89 13.79
C GLU A 29 -8.12 -1.39 13.79
N TYR A 30 -7.79 -0.35 12.99
CA TYR A 30 -6.42 0.12 12.80
C TYR A 30 -6.29 1.67 12.71
N PRO A 31 -6.75 2.45 13.72
CA PRO A 31 -6.94 3.90 13.61
C PRO A 31 -5.66 4.73 13.40
N HIS A 32 -4.48 4.14 13.63
CA HIS A 32 -3.18 4.81 13.52
C HIS A 32 -2.16 4.04 12.67
N LEU A 33 -2.61 3.13 11.79
CA LEU A 33 -1.67 2.25 11.08
C LEU A 33 -0.66 3.02 10.24
N ASN A 34 -1.09 4.00 9.45
CA ASN A 34 -0.20 4.79 8.59
C ASN A 34 0.83 5.56 9.42
N GLU A 35 0.42 6.14 10.54
CA GLU A 35 1.30 6.85 11.48
C GLU A 35 2.33 5.91 12.10
N ASN A 36 1.89 4.72 12.51
CA ASN A 36 2.76 3.68 13.05
C ASN A 36 3.77 3.19 12.00
N ILE A 37 3.30 2.89 10.78
CA ILE A 37 4.15 2.51 9.64
C ILE A 37 5.20 3.59 9.38
N TYR A 38 4.78 4.86 9.32
CA TYR A 38 5.68 5.98 9.10
C TYR A 38 6.74 6.06 10.19
N GLY A 39 6.34 6.06 11.46
CA GLY A 39 7.27 6.10 12.60
C GLY A 39 8.20 4.89 12.64
N PHE A 40 7.69 3.69 12.36
CA PHE A 40 8.45 2.46 12.26
C PHE A 40 9.53 2.55 11.18
N LEU A 41 9.18 3.05 9.99
CA LEU A 41 10.06 3.13 8.84
C LEU A 41 11.07 4.29 8.91
N GLN A 42 10.99 5.19 9.88
CA GLN A 42 12.06 6.16 10.13
C GLN A 42 13.35 5.49 10.57
N ASP A 43 13.25 4.41 11.35
CA ASP A 43 14.36 3.69 11.92
C ASP A 43 15.07 2.82 10.87
N LYS A 44 16.38 2.99 10.74
CA LYS A 44 17.19 2.23 9.77
C LYS A 44 17.27 0.74 10.13
N GLY A 45 17.43 0.40 11.40
CA GLY A 45 17.49 -0.98 11.88
C GLY A 45 16.19 -1.72 11.58
N LYS A 46 15.05 -1.09 11.84
CA LYS A 46 13.72 -1.64 11.51
C LYS A 46 13.54 -1.88 10.01
N ARG A 47 13.96 -0.92 9.18
CA ARG A 47 13.97 -1.09 7.71
C ARG A 47 14.82 -2.28 7.27
N THR A 48 16.03 -2.41 7.81
CA THR A 48 16.95 -3.50 7.49
C THR A 48 16.42 -4.86 7.96
N ASP A 49 15.82 -4.93 9.15
CA ASP A 49 15.15 -6.13 9.68
C ASP A 49 14.04 -6.62 8.75
N VAL A 50 13.13 -5.70 8.37
CA VAL A 50 12.06 -5.99 7.43
C VAL A 50 12.65 -6.49 6.11
N TYR A 51 13.61 -5.78 5.52
CA TYR A 51 14.23 -6.16 4.24
C TYR A 51 14.81 -7.57 4.27
N ASN A 52 15.61 -7.89 5.28
CA ASN A 52 16.22 -9.21 5.42
C ASN A 52 15.19 -10.31 5.63
N THR A 53 14.16 -10.04 6.45
CA THR A 53 13.04 -10.97 6.66
C THR A 53 12.26 -11.21 5.37
N SER A 54 12.02 -10.15 4.58
CA SER A 54 11.32 -10.27 3.30
C SER A 54 12.10 -11.15 2.31
N VAL A 55 13.42 -10.96 2.23
CA VAL A 55 14.31 -11.77 1.39
C VAL A 55 14.28 -13.24 1.82
N LYS A 56 14.30 -13.50 3.14
CA LYS A 56 14.22 -14.86 3.68
C LYS A 56 12.89 -15.53 3.32
N LEU A 57 11.76 -14.83 3.46
CA LEU A 57 10.45 -15.33 3.07
C LEU A 57 10.37 -15.61 1.56
N ASN A 58 11.05 -14.80 0.75
CA ASN A 58 11.16 -15.00 -0.69
C ASN A 58 12.30 -15.95 -1.10
N LYS A 59 12.51 -17.01 -0.31
CA LYS A 59 13.49 -18.09 -0.60
C LYS A 59 14.92 -17.57 -0.83
N GLY A 60 15.31 -16.50 -0.15
CA GLY A 60 16.64 -15.88 -0.25
C GLY A 60 16.81 -14.89 -1.41
N SER A 61 15.76 -14.61 -2.20
CA SER A 61 15.82 -13.67 -3.32
C SER A 61 15.26 -12.30 -2.94
N SER A 62 15.94 -11.22 -3.36
CA SER A 62 15.43 -9.84 -3.26
C SER A 62 14.66 -9.37 -4.51
N LYS A 63 14.56 -10.22 -5.54
CA LYS A 63 13.77 -9.94 -6.75
C LYS A 63 12.28 -10.18 -6.46
N ASN A 64 11.42 -9.26 -6.91
CA ASN A 64 9.96 -9.34 -6.77
C ASN A 64 9.48 -9.49 -5.31
N THR A 65 10.19 -8.86 -4.38
CA THR A 65 9.97 -8.97 -2.93
C THR A 65 9.19 -7.78 -2.36
N CYS A 66 8.63 -6.92 -3.21
CA CYS A 66 7.94 -5.69 -2.79
C CYS A 66 6.77 -5.98 -1.84
N VAL A 67 5.99 -7.02 -2.15
CA VAL A 67 4.84 -7.40 -1.33
C VAL A 67 5.29 -8.08 -0.04
N TYR A 68 6.29 -8.96 -0.06
CA TYR A 68 6.86 -9.50 1.18
C TYR A 68 7.40 -8.40 2.10
N PHE A 69 8.04 -7.38 1.53
CA PHE A 69 8.53 -6.23 2.30
C PHE A 69 7.37 -5.49 2.96
N LEU A 70 6.35 -5.11 2.18
CA LEU A 70 5.16 -4.43 2.71
C LEU A 70 4.42 -5.30 3.75
N SER A 71 4.24 -6.59 3.47
CA SER A 71 3.62 -7.56 4.39
C SER A 71 4.34 -7.61 5.73
N GLU A 72 5.68 -7.58 5.74
CA GLU A 72 6.46 -7.51 6.98
C GLU A 72 6.36 -6.16 7.68
N VAL A 73 6.36 -5.04 6.94
CA VAL A 73 6.08 -3.72 7.53
C VAL A 73 4.73 -3.75 8.26
N LEU A 74 3.70 -4.29 7.62
CA LEU A 74 2.34 -4.38 8.18
C LEU A 74 2.30 -5.29 9.42
N ARG A 75 2.87 -6.50 9.35
CA ARG A 75 2.94 -7.43 10.49
C ARG A 75 3.65 -6.82 11.69
N LYS A 76 4.76 -6.11 11.47
CA LYS A 76 5.53 -5.42 12.52
C LYS A 76 4.79 -4.21 13.12
N ASN A 77 3.72 -3.75 12.47
CA ASN A 77 2.82 -2.72 12.96
C ASN A 77 1.44 -3.28 13.37
N ASN A 78 1.41 -4.55 13.81
CA ASN A 78 0.23 -5.25 14.34
C ASN A 78 -0.94 -5.38 13.35
N PHE A 79 -0.68 -5.27 12.06
CA PHE A 79 -1.67 -5.55 11.02
C PHE A 79 -1.54 -7.01 10.56
N ASN A 80 -2.64 -7.77 10.62
CA ASN A 80 -2.61 -9.19 10.28
C ASN A 80 -2.49 -9.41 8.76
N VAL A 81 -1.32 -9.84 8.31
CA VAL A 81 -1.05 -10.24 6.92
C VAL A 81 -0.61 -11.70 6.89
N PRO A 82 -1.28 -12.59 6.12
CA PRO A 82 -0.83 -13.96 5.93
C PRO A 82 0.60 -14.05 5.34
N LEU A 83 1.37 -15.04 5.76
CA LEU A 83 2.79 -15.18 5.36
C LEU A 83 2.96 -15.42 3.85
N GLU A 84 1.96 -16.03 3.23
CA GLU A 84 1.89 -16.35 1.81
C GLU A 84 1.50 -15.16 0.91
N THR A 85 1.16 -14.00 1.49
CA THR A 85 0.83 -12.80 0.71
C THR A 85 2.08 -12.30 -0.01
N SER A 86 2.16 -12.53 -1.31
CA SER A 86 3.38 -12.36 -2.11
C SER A 86 3.21 -11.56 -3.40
N ASN A 87 1.99 -11.17 -3.77
CA ASN A 87 1.74 -10.34 -4.95
C ASN A 87 0.80 -9.16 -4.66
N THR A 88 0.78 -8.18 -5.56
CA THR A 88 0.05 -6.92 -5.39
C THR A 88 -1.46 -7.13 -5.36
N GLU A 89 -1.99 -8.09 -6.12
CA GLU A 89 -3.41 -8.43 -6.14
C GLU A 89 -3.90 -8.95 -4.77
N GLN A 90 -3.17 -9.89 -4.17
CA GLN A 90 -3.45 -10.41 -2.83
C GLN A 90 -3.43 -9.30 -1.79
N MET A 91 -2.41 -8.42 -1.84
CA MET A 91 -2.30 -7.29 -0.92
C MET A 91 -3.45 -6.30 -1.08
N ILE A 92 -3.81 -5.93 -2.31
CA ILE A 92 -4.94 -5.03 -2.59
C ILE A 92 -6.25 -5.64 -2.08
N SER A 93 -6.45 -6.95 -2.31
CA SER A 93 -7.62 -7.67 -1.83
C SER A 93 -7.71 -7.67 -0.30
N LEU A 94 -6.59 -7.96 0.38
CA LEU A 94 -6.50 -7.92 1.83
C LEU A 94 -6.81 -6.53 2.40
N LEU A 95 -6.16 -5.49 1.89
CA LEU A 95 -6.38 -4.11 2.32
C LEU A 95 -7.83 -3.68 2.10
N SER A 96 -8.42 -4.03 0.95
CA SER A 96 -9.82 -3.72 0.65
C SER A 96 -10.78 -4.44 1.59
N HIS A 97 -10.51 -5.71 1.91
CA HIS A 97 -11.29 -6.47 2.88
C HIS A 97 -11.18 -5.88 4.30
N LYS A 98 -10.03 -5.27 4.61
CA LYS A 98 -9.77 -4.49 5.82
C LYS A 98 -10.20 -3.02 5.71
N GLY A 99 -11.03 -2.68 4.73
CA GLY A 99 -11.74 -1.39 4.64
C GLY A 99 -10.91 -0.23 4.09
N PHE A 100 -9.68 -0.49 3.63
CA PHE A 100 -8.84 0.52 2.99
C PHE A 100 -9.46 0.94 1.66
N LYS A 101 -9.41 2.23 1.36
CA LYS A 101 -9.99 2.80 0.14
C LYS A 101 -8.89 3.16 -0.85
N LYS A 102 -9.12 2.80 -2.11
CA LYS A 102 -8.26 3.22 -3.22
C LYS A 102 -8.43 4.71 -3.50
N GLN A 103 -7.32 5.43 -3.62
CA GLN A 103 -7.29 6.84 -4.01
C GLN A 103 -6.19 7.10 -5.04
N SER A 104 -6.54 7.76 -6.16
CA SER A 104 -5.60 8.00 -7.27
C SER A 104 -5.02 9.41 -7.32
N ASN A 105 -5.47 10.32 -6.45
CA ASN A 105 -4.92 11.67 -6.39
C ASN A 105 -3.67 11.68 -5.50
N TYR A 106 -2.48 11.51 -6.09
CA TYR A 106 -1.21 11.50 -5.35
C TYR A 106 -0.99 12.78 -4.53
N LYS A 107 -1.60 13.92 -4.87
CA LYS A 107 -1.47 15.15 -4.06
C LYS A 107 -2.11 15.03 -2.67
N LYS A 108 -2.91 13.98 -2.44
CA LYS A 108 -3.50 13.64 -1.13
C LYS A 108 -2.69 12.62 -0.33
N LEU A 109 -1.51 12.21 -0.83
CA LEU A 109 -0.63 11.31 -0.11
C LEU A 109 -0.23 11.90 1.24
N MET A 110 -0.32 11.06 2.27
CA MET A 110 0.13 11.33 3.63
C MET A 110 1.20 10.31 4.03
N PRO A 111 2.11 10.67 4.96
CA PRO A 111 3.11 9.76 5.48
C PRO A 111 2.50 8.42 5.93
N GLY A 112 3.11 7.31 5.49
CA GLY A 112 2.66 5.95 5.78
C GLY A 112 1.66 5.36 4.78
N ASP A 113 1.17 6.13 3.81
CA ASP A 113 0.29 5.61 2.75
C ASP A 113 0.95 4.49 1.94
N ILE A 114 0.16 3.45 1.67
CA ILE A 114 0.57 2.29 0.90
C ILE A 114 0.28 2.57 -0.57
N CYS A 115 1.34 2.72 -1.36
CA CYS A 115 1.26 3.10 -2.76
C CYS A 115 1.45 1.90 -3.69
N PHE A 116 0.83 1.99 -4.85
CA PHE A 116 0.92 1.01 -5.93
C PHE A 116 1.23 1.73 -7.25
N THR A 117 2.05 1.09 -8.08
CA THR A 117 2.40 1.61 -9.41
C THR A 117 1.36 1.21 -10.47
N THR A 118 1.53 1.71 -11.69
CA THR A 118 0.84 1.18 -12.86
C THR A 118 1.23 -0.28 -13.13
N ASP A 119 0.51 -0.91 -14.04
CA ASP A 119 0.92 -2.19 -14.60
C ASP A 119 2.15 -2.05 -15.54
N ALA A 120 2.60 -3.18 -16.07
CA ALA A 120 3.77 -3.27 -16.96
C ALA A 120 3.59 -2.52 -18.30
N ASN A 121 2.36 -2.16 -18.66
CA ASN A 121 2.03 -1.39 -19.85
C ASN A 121 1.77 0.10 -19.52
N GLY A 122 1.97 0.52 -18.28
CA GLY A 122 1.72 1.89 -17.81
C GLY A 122 0.24 2.19 -17.56
N GLN A 123 -0.64 1.19 -17.49
CA GLN A 123 -2.06 1.41 -17.23
C GLN A 123 -2.35 1.43 -15.72
N GLN A 124 -3.25 2.31 -15.30
CA GLN A 124 -3.71 2.40 -13.90
C GLN A 124 -4.75 1.32 -13.54
N SER A 125 -5.41 0.72 -14.54
CA SER A 125 -6.45 -0.29 -14.38
C SER A 125 -5.92 -1.72 -14.25
N GLY A 126 -4.68 -1.97 -14.65
CA GLY A 126 -4.06 -3.29 -14.58
C GLY A 126 -3.48 -3.62 -13.21
N PHE A 127 -2.79 -4.77 -13.13
CA PHE A 127 -2.14 -5.21 -11.90
C PHE A 127 -0.84 -4.42 -11.65
N PRO A 128 -0.73 -3.72 -10.50
CA PRO A 128 0.48 -2.97 -10.17
C PRO A 128 1.73 -3.85 -10.18
N THR A 129 2.79 -3.37 -10.83
CA THR A 129 4.09 -4.06 -10.86
C THR A 129 4.83 -3.96 -9.53
N HIS A 130 4.53 -2.94 -8.72
CA HIS A 130 5.27 -2.62 -7.52
C HIS A 130 4.40 -1.96 -6.45
N THR A 131 4.83 -2.09 -5.20
CA THR A 131 4.24 -1.39 -4.05
C THR A 131 5.35 -0.83 -3.16
N TYR A 132 5.07 0.30 -2.51
CA TYR A 132 5.98 1.02 -1.65
C TYR A 132 5.21 1.82 -0.60
N VAL A 133 5.90 2.25 0.46
CA VAL A 133 5.32 3.17 1.45
C VAL A 133 5.79 4.58 1.15
N PHE A 134 4.85 5.52 1.04
CA PHE A 134 5.14 6.95 0.94
C PHE A 134 5.58 7.50 2.30
N MET A 135 6.74 8.16 2.35
CA MET A 135 7.26 8.74 3.59
C MET A 135 6.94 10.23 3.67
N LYS A 136 7.32 11.00 2.63
CA LYS A 136 7.03 12.44 2.50
C LYS A 136 7.42 12.96 1.12
N TRP A 137 6.97 14.16 0.78
CA TRP A 137 7.49 14.89 -0.38
C TRP A 137 8.92 15.39 -0.11
N VAL A 138 9.76 15.41 -1.15
CA VAL A 138 11.13 15.94 -1.05
C VAL A 138 11.12 17.45 -0.87
N LYS A 139 10.22 18.14 -1.58
CA LYS A 139 10.05 19.58 -1.53
C LYS A 139 8.58 19.90 -1.33
N GLU A 140 8.28 20.74 -0.34
CA GLU A 140 6.92 21.20 -0.08
C GLU A 140 6.34 21.92 -1.32
N GLY A 141 5.07 21.63 -1.64
CA GLY A 141 4.39 22.17 -2.81
C GLY A 141 4.80 21.56 -4.16
N SER A 142 5.83 20.70 -4.21
CA SER A 142 6.18 19.91 -5.41
C SER A 142 5.80 18.44 -5.21
N TYR A 143 5.21 17.87 -6.25
CA TYR A 143 4.71 16.50 -6.25
C TYR A 143 5.47 15.58 -7.20
N ASP A 144 6.68 15.99 -7.60
CA ASP A 144 7.50 15.22 -8.53
C ASP A 144 8.25 14.11 -7.79
N TYR A 145 8.95 14.46 -6.72
CA TYR A 145 9.81 13.56 -5.97
C TYR A 145 9.32 13.30 -4.56
N ALA A 146 9.22 12.02 -4.22
CA ALA A 146 8.87 11.55 -2.90
C ALA A 146 10.03 10.74 -2.29
N TYR A 147 10.14 10.87 -0.98
CA TYR A 147 10.85 9.97 -0.09
C TYR A 147 9.97 8.72 0.10
N ILE A 148 10.48 7.54 -0.23
CA ILE A 148 9.74 6.27 -0.17
C ILE A 148 10.56 5.15 0.49
N CYS A 149 9.89 4.14 1.03
CA CYS A 149 10.52 2.89 1.50
C CYS A 149 9.98 1.68 0.72
N ASP A 150 10.89 0.87 0.16
CA ASP A 150 10.56 -0.39 -0.52
C ASP A 150 11.76 -1.38 -0.59
N ASN A 151 11.58 -2.51 -1.28
CA ASN A 151 12.59 -3.54 -1.46
C ASN A 151 13.61 -3.28 -2.60
N GLN A 152 13.49 -2.19 -3.35
CA GLN A 152 14.33 -1.90 -4.52
C GLN A 152 15.70 -1.29 -4.16
N ALA A 153 16.16 -1.47 -2.92
CA ALA A 153 17.42 -0.92 -2.40
C ALA A 153 18.63 -1.13 -3.34
N LYS A 154 18.73 -2.28 -4.03
CA LYS A 154 19.78 -2.57 -5.01
C LYS A 154 19.84 -1.59 -6.19
N ASP A 155 18.71 -0.98 -6.54
CA ASP A 155 18.59 -0.01 -7.63
C ASP A 155 18.87 1.42 -7.14
N TYR A 156 19.06 1.60 -5.83
CA TYR A 156 19.27 2.87 -5.14
C TYR A 156 20.47 2.83 -4.18
N LYS A 157 21.59 2.23 -4.61
CA LYS A 157 22.86 2.19 -3.85
C LYS A 157 22.70 1.59 -2.44
N GLY A 158 21.88 0.55 -2.31
CA GLY A 158 21.60 -0.13 -1.04
C GLY A 158 20.61 0.60 -0.13
N LYS A 159 19.96 1.66 -0.60
CA LYS A 159 19.04 2.48 0.22
C LYS A 159 17.60 1.98 0.13
N ILE A 160 17.11 1.36 1.21
CA ILE A 160 15.68 1.01 1.38
C ILE A 160 14.83 2.29 1.43
N TYR A 161 15.33 3.31 2.14
CA TYR A 161 14.75 4.64 2.16
C TYR A 161 15.46 5.53 1.12
N HIS A 162 14.77 5.88 0.04
CA HIS A 162 15.33 6.66 -1.06
C HIS A 162 14.31 7.60 -1.70
N THR A 163 14.80 8.48 -2.57
CA THR A 163 13.97 9.40 -3.35
C THR A 163 13.61 8.80 -4.70
N ARG A 164 12.37 8.99 -5.13
CA ARG A 164 11.88 8.55 -6.45
C ARG A 164 10.97 9.60 -7.05
N ASN A 165 11.04 9.80 -8.36
CA ASN A 165 9.96 10.48 -9.07
C ASN A 165 8.80 9.51 -9.21
N ILE A 166 7.67 9.82 -8.59
CA ILE A 166 6.52 8.91 -8.58
C ILE A 166 5.50 9.23 -9.66
N ASN A 167 5.58 10.40 -10.30
CA ASN A 167 4.58 10.85 -11.28
C ASN A 167 4.88 10.38 -12.71
N ILE A 168 6.15 10.17 -13.05
CA ILE A 168 6.58 9.77 -14.40
C ILE A 168 7.53 8.59 -14.37
N THR A 169 7.64 7.90 -15.51
CA THR A 169 8.65 6.85 -15.68
C THR A 169 10.05 7.44 -15.70
N VAL A 170 10.88 7.05 -14.74
CA VAL A 170 12.29 7.42 -14.65
C VAL A 170 13.18 6.18 -14.58
N LYS A 171 14.43 6.29 -15.03
CA LYS A 171 15.42 5.23 -14.85
C LYS A 171 16.17 5.42 -13.55
N SER A 172 16.27 4.37 -12.74
CA SER A 172 17.22 4.28 -11.62
C SER A 172 18.15 3.11 -11.85
N ASN A 173 19.46 3.36 -11.84
CA ASN A 173 20.49 2.36 -12.16
C ASN A 173 20.23 1.61 -13.48
N GLY A 174 19.78 2.33 -14.51
CA GLY A 174 19.46 1.78 -15.83
C GLY A 174 18.08 1.10 -15.95
N LEU A 175 17.37 0.87 -14.85
CA LEU A 175 16.06 0.20 -14.83
C LEU A 175 14.93 1.23 -14.78
N ALA A 176 13.95 1.09 -15.68
CA ALA A 176 12.73 1.90 -15.66
C ALA A 176 11.91 1.65 -14.39
N LYS A 177 11.27 2.69 -13.90
CA LYS A 177 10.44 2.68 -12.69
C LYS A 177 9.04 3.15 -13.04
N ASP A 178 8.07 2.26 -12.88
CA ASP A 178 6.68 2.52 -13.22
C ASP A 178 6.10 3.67 -12.38
N PRO A 179 5.28 4.56 -12.96
CA PRO A 179 4.68 5.66 -12.21
C PRO A 179 3.65 5.15 -11.20
N PHE A 180 3.31 6.02 -10.26
CA PHE A 180 2.22 5.85 -9.30
C PHE A 180 0.88 5.67 -10.03
N ALA A 181 0.04 4.77 -9.53
CA ALA A 181 -1.35 4.61 -9.97
C ALA A 181 -2.34 5.01 -8.88
N PHE A 182 -2.18 4.47 -7.67
CA PHE A 182 -3.06 4.76 -6.54
C PHE A 182 -2.37 4.46 -5.20
N PHE A 183 -2.95 4.96 -4.11
CA PHE A 183 -2.64 4.53 -2.75
C PHE A 183 -3.88 3.95 -2.08
N MET A 184 -3.67 3.24 -0.98
CA MET A 184 -4.71 2.71 -0.12
C MET A 184 -4.47 3.17 1.32
N ARG A 185 -5.54 3.68 1.95
CA ARG A 185 -5.62 4.05 3.37
C ARG A 185 -7.04 3.82 3.88
#